data_AF-A0A7W9X9M6-F1
#
_entry.id   AF-A0A7W9X9M6-F1
#
_cell.length_a   1.000
_cell.length_b   1.000
_cell.length_c   1.000
_cell.angle_alpha   90.00
_cell.angle_beta   90.00
_cell.angle_gamma   90.00
#
_symmetry.space_group_name_H-M   'P 1'
#
loop_
_entity.id
_entity.type
_entity.pdbx_description
1 polymer ?
#
loop_
_entity_poly.entity_id
_entity_poly.type
_entity_poly.pdbx_seq_one_letter_code
_entity_poly.pdbx_strand_id
1 'polypeptide(L)'
;MKSLGLNWFIEGSLDFEHKKYILLDYLQEINRHFDKSKLYPNLTDLVFHYNNLLDFKQNKTILQQAFPQWLTKADIEAVKLTYKKMVEDDSTMQEIEHIITYALIKMDPAIQTGREIYDFVESRLNIDPIGLVPLMPYQGYFSLRNGNDRTNWIYEYHLTIFENTKDQYRGINIQFVDTYEQSITNTPEAIKLNLINQRRHLPNPAVYYVQSDISFPLEQTLLPVAKRSLVKYIMKAA
;
A
#
# COMPACT_ATOMS: atom_id res chain seq x y z
N MET A 1 -14.04 -0.31 8.57
CA MET A 1 -13.75 -0.80 7.21
C MET A 1 -14.31 -2.20 7.13
N LYS A 2 -15.10 -2.52 6.10
CA LYS A 2 -15.44 -3.93 5.82
C LYS A 2 -14.28 -4.51 5.02
N SER A 3 -13.61 -5.52 5.56
CA SER A 3 -12.57 -6.30 4.88
C SER A 3 -13.07 -7.74 4.80
N LEU A 4 -12.65 -8.48 3.78
CA LEU A 4 -12.98 -9.89 3.72
C LEU A 4 -12.16 -10.64 4.76
N GLY A 5 -12.73 -11.72 5.30
CA GLY A 5 -11.93 -12.68 6.05
C GLY A 5 -10.80 -13.22 5.18
N LEU A 6 -9.66 -13.54 5.79
CA LEU A 6 -8.48 -14.09 5.11
C LEU A 6 -8.85 -15.21 4.13
N ASN A 7 -9.71 -16.13 4.58
CA ASN A 7 -10.15 -17.28 3.81
C ASN A 7 -11.67 -17.27 3.60
N TRP A 8 -12.23 -16.09 3.36
CA TRP A 8 -13.67 -15.90 3.17
C TRP A 8 -14.29 -16.85 2.13
N PHE A 9 -13.50 -17.37 1.18
CA PHE A 9 -13.94 -18.28 0.12
C PHE A 9 -14.03 -19.76 0.55
N ILE A 10 -13.42 -20.14 1.68
CA ILE A 10 -13.47 -21.51 2.26
C ILE A 10 -14.00 -21.56 3.70
N GLU A 11 -14.17 -20.42 4.37
CA GLU A 11 -14.72 -20.36 5.73
C GLU A 11 -16.25 -20.24 5.73
N GLY A 12 -16.93 -20.90 6.67
CA GLY A 12 -18.39 -20.81 6.81
C GLY A 12 -19.16 -21.62 5.76
N SER A 13 -20.34 -21.14 5.34
CA SER A 13 -21.15 -21.80 4.31
C SER A 13 -20.45 -21.73 2.95
N LEU A 14 -20.23 -22.87 2.31
CA LEU A 14 -19.62 -23.00 0.97
C LEU A 14 -20.64 -22.85 -0.16
N ASP A 15 -21.70 -22.09 0.07
CA ASP A 15 -22.72 -21.79 -0.93
C ASP A 15 -22.24 -20.68 -1.87
N PHE A 16 -22.19 -20.95 -3.18
CA PHE A 16 -21.74 -19.98 -4.17
C PHE A 16 -22.52 -18.66 -4.14
N GLU A 17 -23.85 -18.71 -4.02
CA GLU A 17 -24.69 -17.51 -4.02
C GLU A 17 -24.39 -16.63 -2.81
N HIS A 18 -24.27 -17.22 -1.61
CA HIS A 18 -23.87 -16.52 -0.40
C HIS A 18 -22.50 -15.83 -0.56
N LYS A 19 -21.49 -16.55 -1.08
CA LYS A 19 -20.13 -16.01 -1.30
C LYS A 19 -20.11 -14.89 -2.33
N LYS A 20 -20.89 -15.04 -3.40
CA LYS A 20 -21.08 -14.00 -4.42
C LYS A 20 -21.62 -12.71 -3.80
N TYR A 21 -22.63 -12.77 -2.93
CA TYR A 21 -23.14 -11.56 -2.27
C TYR A 21 -22.12 -10.92 -1.32
N ILE A 22 -21.38 -11.71 -0.55
CA ILE A 22 -20.29 -11.19 0.30
C ILE A 22 -19.26 -10.43 -0.54
N LEU A 23 -18.85 -11.00 -1.66
CA LEU A 23 -17.89 -10.37 -2.56
C LEU A 23 -18.45 -9.06 -3.16
N LEU A 24 -19.70 -9.06 -3.60
CA LEU A 24 -20.32 -7.88 -4.21
C LEU A 24 -20.48 -6.73 -3.19
N ASP A 25 -20.87 -7.02 -1.94
CA ASP A 25 -20.93 -6.01 -0.86
C ASP A 25 -19.53 -5.43 -0.57
N TYR A 26 -18.50 -6.28 -0.54
CA TYR A 26 -17.11 -5.85 -0.37
C TYR A 26 -16.63 -4.94 -1.51
N LEU A 27 -16.84 -5.36 -2.76
CA LEU A 27 -16.44 -4.56 -3.93
C LEU A 27 -17.20 -3.24 -4.03
N GLN A 28 -18.47 -3.23 -3.66
CA GLN A 28 -19.26 -2.00 -3.60
C GLN A 28 -18.65 -1.00 -2.61
N GLU A 29 -18.19 -1.46 -1.45
CA GLU A 29 -17.57 -0.60 -0.45
C GLU A 29 -16.22 -0.05 -0.90
N ILE A 30 -15.41 -0.88 -1.58
CA ILE A 30 -14.15 -0.45 -2.20
C ILE A 30 -14.40 0.64 -3.22
N ASN A 31 -15.33 0.42 -4.14
CA ASN A 31 -15.65 1.39 -5.19
C ASN A 31 -16.09 2.73 -4.59
N ARG A 32 -16.90 2.71 -3.53
CA ARG A 32 -17.30 3.92 -2.79
C ARG A 32 -16.12 4.70 -2.21
N HIS A 33 -15.02 4.03 -1.88
CA HIS A 33 -13.79 4.69 -1.41
C HIS A 33 -12.97 5.22 -2.59
N PHE A 34 -12.87 4.45 -3.67
CA PHE A 34 -12.19 4.86 -4.90
C PHE A 34 -12.85 6.09 -5.53
N ASP A 35 -14.18 6.20 -5.51
CA ASP A 35 -14.93 7.38 -5.94
C ASP A 35 -14.56 8.65 -5.16
N LYS A 36 -14.08 8.48 -3.92
CA LYS A 36 -13.59 9.57 -3.06
C LYS A 36 -12.07 9.74 -3.12
N SER A 37 -11.44 9.11 -4.11
CA SER A 37 -9.99 9.04 -4.27
C SER A 37 -9.28 8.56 -3.00
N LYS A 38 -9.89 7.67 -2.21
CA LYS A 38 -9.29 7.03 -1.02
C LYS A 38 -8.79 5.65 -1.40
N LEU A 39 -7.51 5.54 -1.68
CA LEU A 39 -6.93 4.35 -2.29
C LEU A 39 -6.55 3.29 -1.24
N TYR A 40 -5.91 3.72 -0.16
CA TYR A 40 -5.40 2.86 0.89
C TYR A 40 -6.27 2.95 2.16
N PRO A 41 -6.38 1.84 2.91
CA PRO A 41 -5.73 0.53 2.68
C PRO A 41 -6.49 -0.40 1.70
N ASN A 42 -7.61 0.02 1.13
CA ASN A 42 -8.50 -0.81 0.31
C ASN A 42 -7.82 -1.47 -0.90
N LEU A 43 -6.95 -0.76 -1.62
CA LEU A 43 -6.22 -1.35 -2.75
C LEU A 43 -5.30 -2.47 -2.30
N THR A 44 -4.61 -2.31 -1.17
CA THR A 44 -3.74 -3.35 -0.60
C THR A 44 -4.55 -4.57 -0.19
N ASP A 45 -5.71 -4.37 0.45
CA ASP A 45 -6.63 -5.45 0.85
C ASP A 45 -7.15 -6.22 -0.36
N LEU A 46 -7.59 -5.50 -1.40
CA LEU A 46 -8.10 -6.09 -2.65
C LEU A 46 -7.03 -6.91 -3.38
N VAL A 47 -5.82 -6.35 -3.55
CA VAL A 47 -4.71 -7.06 -4.19
C VAL A 47 -4.29 -8.28 -3.38
N PHE A 48 -4.29 -8.18 -2.05
CA PHE A 48 -4.01 -9.31 -1.18
C PHE A 48 -5.01 -10.46 -1.39
N HIS A 49 -6.32 -10.18 -1.36
CA HIS A 49 -7.33 -11.22 -1.57
C HIS A 49 -7.27 -11.80 -2.99
N TYR A 50 -7.03 -10.97 -4.02
CA TYR A 50 -6.86 -11.45 -5.39
C TYR A 50 -5.69 -12.41 -5.53
N ASN A 51 -4.52 -12.06 -4.97
CA ASN A 51 -3.34 -12.91 -5.00
C ASN A 51 -3.57 -14.22 -4.23
N ASN A 52 -4.23 -14.15 -3.06
CA ASN A 52 -4.57 -15.36 -2.30
C ASN A 52 -5.44 -16.34 -3.11
N LEU A 53 -6.44 -15.82 -3.84
CA LEU A 53 -7.27 -16.64 -4.74
C LEU A 53 -6.48 -17.23 -5.91
N LEU A 54 -5.56 -16.45 -6.49
CA LEU A 54 -4.68 -16.92 -7.57
C LEU A 54 -3.73 -18.02 -7.11
N ASP A 55 -3.10 -17.83 -5.95
CA ASP A 55 -2.21 -18.79 -5.32
C ASP A 55 -2.93 -20.10 -5.00
N PHE A 56 -4.16 -20.00 -4.48
CA PHE A 56 -5.01 -21.17 -4.23
C PHE A 56 -5.34 -21.90 -5.53
N LYS A 57 -5.74 -21.17 -6.58
CA LYS A 57 -6.10 -21.74 -7.89
C LYS A 57 -4.93 -22.46 -8.56
N GLN A 58 -3.74 -21.87 -8.50
CA GLN A 58 -2.55 -22.42 -9.18
C GLN A 58 -1.95 -23.59 -8.43
N ASN A 59 -1.86 -23.50 -7.11
CA ASN A 59 -1.05 -24.44 -6.36
C ASN A 59 -1.81 -25.60 -5.75
N LYS A 60 -3.16 -25.58 -5.68
CA LYS A 60 -4.11 -26.60 -5.11
C LYS A 60 -3.70 -27.29 -3.78
N THR A 61 -2.57 -26.91 -3.20
CA THR A 61 -1.72 -27.66 -2.25
C THR A 61 -0.84 -26.70 -1.45
N ILE A 62 -0.37 -25.60 -2.05
CA ILE A 62 0.53 -24.63 -1.41
C ILE A 62 -0.25 -23.41 -0.94
N LEU A 63 -1.03 -23.57 0.13
CA LEU A 63 -1.33 -22.44 1.02
C LEU A 63 -0.12 -22.12 1.93
N GLN A 64 0.85 -23.03 2.04
CA GLN A 64 1.87 -23.01 3.10
C GLN A 64 2.91 -21.88 3.01
N GLN A 65 3.18 -21.33 1.82
CA GLN A 65 4.34 -20.43 1.60
C GLN A 65 3.97 -18.97 1.32
N ALA A 66 2.70 -18.65 1.05
CA ALA A 66 2.25 -17.30 0.68
C ALA A 66 1.60 -16.54 1.84
N PHE A 67 1.66 -17.06 3.07
CA PHE A 67 1.07 -16.43 4.24
C PHE A 67 1.90 -15.19 4.67
N PRO A 68 1.29 -13.98 4.73
CA PRO A 68 1.97 -12.81 5.24
C PRO A 68 2.55 -13.01 6.65
N GLN A 69 3.69 -12.37 6.94
CA GLN A 69 4.39 -12.50 8.24
C GLN A 69 3.58 -12.02 9.46
N TRP A 70 2.45 -11.32 9.27
CA TRP A 70 1.59 -10.88 10.35
C TRP A 70 0.54 -11.92 10.80
N LEU A 71 0.48 -13.09 10.15
CA LEU A 71 -0.41 -14.18 10.55
C LEU A 71 0.08 -14.89 11.82
N THR A 72 -0.87 -15.28 12.67
CA THR A 72 -0.54 -16.13 13.82
C THR A 72 -0.44 -17.59 13.41
N LYS A 73 0.33 -18.39 14.16
CA LYS A 73 0.46 -19.84 13.93
C LYS A 73 -0.89 -20.55 14.00
N ALA A 74 -1.82 -20.08 14.83
CA ALA A 74 -3.16 -20.65 14.99
C ALA A 74 -4.01 -20.52 13.73
N ASP A 75 -3.96 -19.35 13.06
CA ASP A 75 -4.68 -19.12 11.79
C ASP A 75 -4.20 -20.09 10.71
N ILE A 76 -2.89 -20.32 10.63
CA ILE A 76 -2.26 -21.22 9.66
C ILE A 76 -2.68 -22.68 9.90
N GLU A 77 -2.77 -23.12 11.16
CA GLU A 77 -3.19 -24.48 11.50
C GLU A 77 -4.69 -24.71 11.23
N ALA A 78 -5.55 -23.74 11.52
CA ALA A 78 -6.98 -23.82 11.23
C ALA A 78 -7.22 -24.00 9.72
N VAL A 79 -6.50 -23.24 8.88
CA VAL A 79 -6.58 -23.34 7.41
C VAL A 79 -6.15 -24.71 6.91
N LYS A 80 -5.04 -25.26 7.44
CA LYS A 80 -4.55 -26.61 7.07
C LYS A 80 -5.56 -27.71 7.40
N LEU A 81 -6.23 -27.60 8.55
CA LEU A 81 -7.22 -28.59 8.99
C LEU A 81 -8.47 -28.57 8.11
N THR A 82 -8.95 -27.37 7.76
CA THR A 82 -10.10 -27.17 6.86
C THR A 82 -9.81 -27.72 5.47
N TYR A 83 -8.60 -27.50 4.94
CA TYR A 83 -8.16 -28.03 3.64
C TYR A 83 -8.20 -29.55 3.57
N LYS A 84 -7.62 -30.24 4.58
CA LYS A 84 -7.53 -31.71 4.55
C LYS A 84 -8.91 -32.38 4.42
N LYS A 85 -9.94 -31.77 5.00
CA LYS A 85 -11.33 -32.25 4.91
C LYS A 85 -11.99 -31.97 3.57
N MET A 86 -11.57 -30.92 2.86
CA MET A 86 -12.16 -30.49 1.58
C MET A 86 -11.63 -31.27 0.38
N VAL A 87 -10.35 -31.66 0.40
CA VAL A 87 -9.74 -32.45 -0.70
C VAL A 87 -10.33 -33.87 -0.78
N GLU A 88 -10.93 -34.35 0.29
CA GLU A 88 -11.60 -35.66 0.33
C GLU A 88 -12.99 -35.64 -0.35
N ASP A 89 -13.53 -34.47 -0.68
CA ASP A 89 -14.86 -34.30 -1.30
C ASP A 89 -14.78 -33.52 -2.63
N ASP A 90 -14.95 -34.24 -3.74
CA ASP A 90 -14.93 -33.69 -5.10
C ASP A 90 -16.01 -32.62 -5.33
N SER A 91 -17.18 -32.73 -4.68
CA SER A 91 -18.29 -31.79 -4.90
C SER A 91 -18.02 -30.43 -4.24
N THR A 92 -17.48 -30.46 -3.02
CA THR A 92 -17.08 -29.26 -2.28
C THR A 92 -15.95 -28.51 -3.00
N MET A 93 -14.97 -29.24 -3.57
CA MET A 93 -13.86 -28.62 -4.29
C MET A 93 -14.32 -27.92 -5.58
N GLN A 94 -15.28 -28.49 -6.32
CA GLN A 94 -15.85 -27.88 -7.51
C GLN A 94 -16.55 -26.54 -7.21
N GLU A 95 -17.29 -26.48 -6.10
CA GLU A 95 -17.98 -25.27 -5.66
C GLU A 95 -16.99 -24.16 -5.29
N ILE A 96 -15.89 -24.51 -4.58
CA ILE A 96 -14.81 -23.57 -4.27
C ILE A 96 -14.15 -23.04 -5.55
N GLU A 97 -13.85 -23.91 -6.53
CA GLU A 97 -13.28 -23.49 -7.82
C GLU A 97 -14.22 -22.52 -8.57
N HIS A 98 -15.54 -22.73 -8.46
CA HIS A 98 -16.54 -21.84 -9.03
C HIS A 98 -16.54 -20.47 -8.34
N ILE A 99 -16.52 -20.43 -7.00
CA ILE A 99 -16.41 -19.20 -6.19
C ILE A 99 -15.15 -18.42 -6.57
N ILE A 100 -14.00 -19.08 -6.62
CA ILE A 100 -12.70 -18.46 -6.94
C ILE A 100 -12.70 -17.88 -8.35
N THR A 101 -13.18 -18.64 -9.33
CA THR A 101 -13.21 -18.18 -10.72
C THR A 101 -14.10 -16.96 -10.89
N TYR A 102 -15.29 -16.96 -10.26
CA TYR A 102 -16.16 -15.80 -10.24
C TYR A 102 -15.48 -14.59 -9.55
N ALA A 103 -14.83 -14.83 -8.41
CA ALA A 103 -14.22 -13.78 -7.62
C ALA A 103 -13.07 -13.08 -8.36
N LEU A 104 -12.19 -13.84 -9.01
CA LEU A 104 -11.09 -13.29 -9.80
C LEU A 104 -11.62 -12.38 -10.94
N ILE A 105 -12.65 -12.82 -11.66
CA ILE A 105 -13.28 -12.04 -12.74
C ILE A 105 -13.89 -10.73 -12.21
N LYS A 106 -14.45 -10.73 -10.99
CA LYS A 106 -15.08 -9.54 -10.40
C LYS A 106 -14.09 -8.59 -9.72
N MET A 107 -13.00 -9.10 -9.16
CA MET A 107 -11.97 -8.29 -8.49
C MET A 107 -11.05 -7.57 -9.49
N ASP A 108 -10.77 -8.18 -10.64
CA ASP A 108 -9.82 -7.63 -11.63
C ASP A 108 -10.16 -6.19 -12.09
N PRO A 109 -11.41 -5.85 -12.46
CA PRO A 109 -11.77 -4.48 -12.81
C PRO A 109 -11.54 -3.48 -11.68
N ALA A 110 -11.83 -3.87 -10.43
CA ALA A 110 -11.62 -3.00 -9.28
C ALA A 110 -10.13 -2.76 -9.00
N ILE A 111 -9.27 -3.77 -9.20
CA ILE A 111 -7.82 -3.61 -9.12
C ILE A 111 -7.33 -2.63 -10.20
N GLN A 112 -7.84 -2.78 -11.42
CA GLN A 112 -7.49 -1.92 -12.54
C GLN A 112 -7.90 -0.45 -12.27
N THR A 113 -9.11 -0.21 -11.75
CA THR A 113 -9.53 1.13 -11.31
C THR A 113 -8.61 1.69 -10.22
N GLY A 114 -8.24 0.88 -9.22
CA GLY A 114 -7.31 1.31 -8.17
C GLY A 114 -5.92 1.66 -8.72
N ARG A 115 -5.43 0.90 -9.72
CA ARG A 115 -4.19 1.21 -10.43
C ARG A 115 -4.28 2.52 -11.19
N GLU A 116 -5.36 2.77 -11.91
CA GLU A 116 -5.57 4.01 -12.64
C GLU A 116 -5.60 5.23 -11.71
N ILE A 117 -6.23 5.11 -10.53
CA ILE A 117 -6.19 6.16 -9.50
C ILE A 117 -4.75 6.36 -8.98
N TYR A 118 -4.03 5.27 -8.70
CA TYR A 118 -2.62 5.35 -8.29
C TYR A 118 -1.77 6.09 -9.32
N ASP A 119 -1.86 5.67 -10.58
CA ASP A 119 -1.09 6.23 -11.69
C ASP A 119 -1.44 7.70 -11.90
N PHE A 120 -2.72 8.06 -11.76
CA PHE A 120 -3.17 9.45 -11.81
C PHE A 120 -2.53 10.28 -10.69
N VAL A 121 -2.56 9.82 -9.44
CA VAL A 121 -1.94 10.54 -8.31
C VAL A 121 -0.43 10.63 -8.48
N GLU A 122 0.24 9.55 -8.90
CA GLU A 122 1.69 9.55 -9.15
C GLU A 122 2.06 10.54 -10.26
N SER A 123 1.26 10.67 -11.32
CA SER A 123 1.49 11.62 -12.42
C SER A 123 1.39 13.09 -12.02
N ARG A 124 0.68 13.35 -10.91
CA ARG A 124 0.40 14.68 -10.33
C ARG A 124 1.35 15.03 -9.20
N LEU A 125 2.26 14.13 -8.84
CA LEU A 125 3.29 14.35 -7.84
C LEU A 125 4.58 14.83 -8.50
N ASN A 126 5.13 15.92 -7.98
CA ASN A 126 6.49 16.36 -8.29
C ASN A 126 7.37 16.24 -7.05
N ILE A 127 8.61 15.79 -7.26
CA ILE A 127 9.62 15.58 -6.21
C ILE A 127 10.87 16.35 -6.62
N ASP A 128 11.19 17.39 -5.87
CA ASP A 128 12.33 18.26 -6.09
C ASP A 128 13.32 18.16 -4.92
N PRO A 129 14.63 17.95 -5.15
CA PRO A 129 15.62 17.99 -4.09
C PRO A 129 15.86 19.44 -3.64
N ILE A 130 15.89 19.68 -2.33
CA ILE A 130 16.16 20.99 -1.78
C ILE A 130 17.67 21.14 -1.57
N GLY A 131 18.31 21.89 -2.46
CA GLY A 131 19.75 22.14 -2.42
C GLY A 131 20.58 20.87 -2.66
N LEU A 132 21.73 20.75 -1.97
CA LEU A 132 22.62 19.61 -2.15
C LEU A 132 22.06 18.34 -1.52
N VAL A 133 22.07 17.25 -2.29
CA VAL A 133 21.74 15.90 -1.85
C VAL A 133 23.03 15.19 -1.41
N PRO A 134 23.07 14.56 -0.22
CA PRO A 134 24.23 13.81 0.24
C PRO A 134 24.48 12.56 -0.62
N LEU A 135 25.72 12.06 -0.60
CA LEU A 135 26.11 10.81 -1.29
C LEU A 135 25.30 9.58 -0.81
N MET A 136 24.81 9.61 0.44
CA MET A 136 23.96 8.56 1.01
C MET A 136 22.57 9.12 1.32
N PRO A 137 21.64 9.14 0.35
CA PRO A 137 20.31 9.72 0.51
C PRO A 137 19.31 8.78 1.22
N TYR A 138 19.77 7.77 1.95
CA TYR A 138 18.91 6.76 2.58
C TYR A 138 18.17 7.25 3.83
N GLN A 139 18.59 8.39 4.39
CA GLN A 139 17.95 9.01 5.54
C GLN A 139 17.89 10.52 5.34
N GLY A 140 16.80 11.13 5.79
CA GLY A 140 16.53 12.53 5.49
C GLY A 140 15.14 12.98 5.87
N TYR A 141 14.75 14.09 5.29
CA TYR A 141 13.43 14.67 5.46
C TYR A 141 12.75 14.83 4.11
N PHE A 142 11.42 14.81 4.09
CA PHE A 142 10.67 15.34 2.98
C PHE A 142 9.52 16.20 3.47
N SER A 143 9.27 17.28 2.74
CA SER A 143 8.08 18.11 2.91
C SER A 143 7.02 17.66 1.92
N LEU A 144 5.76 17.64 2.34
CA LEU A 144 4.62 17.26 1.51
C LEU A 144 3.58 18.39 1.47
N ARG A 145 3.33 18.93 0.26
CA ARG A 145 2.25 19.89 -0.02
C ARG A 145 1.09 19.23 -0.77
N ASN A 146 -0.13 19.50 -0.31
CA ASN A 146 -1.35 18.92 -0.88
C ASN A 146 -2.13 19.95 -1.72
N GLY A 147 -1.91 19.97 -3.03
CA GLY A 147 -2.54 20.94 -3.91
C GLY A 147 -2.14 22.38 -3.57
N ASN A 148 -3.16 23.23 -3.41
CA ASN A 148 -3.01 24.67 -3.12
C ASN A 148 -2.92 25.00 -1.62
N ASP A 149 -2.89 23.99 -0.74
CA ASP A 149 -2.72 24.21 0.69
C ASP A 149 -1.36 24.85 0.97
N ARG A 150 -1.37 25.93 1.76
CA ARG A 150 -0.12 26.60 2.19
C ARG A 150 0.62 25.79 3.25
N THR A 151 -0.09 24.89 3.93
CA THR A 151 0.45 24.02 4.96
C THR A 151 1.21 22.86 4.34
N ASN A 152 2.46 22.73 4.76
CA ASN A 152 3.38 21.69 4.37
C ASN A 152 3.64 20.77 5.55
N TRP A 153 3.67 19.47 5.29
CA TRP A 153 3.91 18.44 6.29
C TRP A 153 5.35 17.93 6.19
N ILE A 154 6.10 17.98 7.28
CA ILE A 154 7.48 17.49 7.34
C ILE A 154 7.49 16.08 7.92
N TYR A 155 8.13 15.18 7.20
CA TYR A 155 8.36 13.81 7.63
C TYR A 155 9.85 13.50 7.60
N GLU A 156 10.34 12.81 8.63
CA GLU A 156 11.63 12.13 8.61
C GLU A 156 11.45 10.80 7.92
N TYR A 157 12.38 10.41 7.05
CA TYR A 157 12.34 9.11 6.39
C TYR A 157 13.65 8.33 6.60
N HIS A 158 13.51 7.02 6.66
CA HIS A 158 14.62 6.08 6.70
C HIS A 158 14.34 4.91 5.74
N LEU A 159 15.16 4.80 4.70
CA LEU A 159 15.15 3.72 3.73
C LEU A 159 15.91 2.52 4.30
N THR A 160 15.25 1.38 4.34
CA THR A 160 15.85 0.10 4.72
C THR A 160 15.92 -0.78 3.49
N ILE A 161 17.11 -1.26 3.16
CA ILE A 161 17.34 -2.16 2.03
C ILE A 161 17.32 -3.58 2.59
N PHE A 162 16.32 -4.38 2.20
CA PHE A 162 16.32 -5.81 2.49
C PHE A 162 16.75 -6.55 1.22
N GLU A 163 17.88 -7.26 1.30
CA GLU A 163 18.27 -8.20 0.27
C GLU A 163 17.65 -9.55 0.61
N ASN A 164 16.69 -10.00 -0.20
CA ASN A 164 16.24 -11.39 -0.17
C ASN A 164 16.60 -12.07 -1.49
N THR A 165 16.80 -13.39 -1.47
CA THR A 165 17.43 -14.19 -2.54
C THR A 165 16.74 -14.16 -3.90
N LYS A 166 15.58 -13.49 -4.04
CA LYS A 166 14.86 -13.32 -5.30
C LYS A 166 14.42 -11.88 -5.62
N ASP A 167 14.42 -10.95 -4.65
CA ASP A 167 13.90 -9.58 -4.82
C ASP A 167 14.54 -8.62 -3.79
N GLN A 168 14.92 -7.42 -4.24
CA GLN A 168 15.27 -6.31 -3.36
C GLN A 168 14.00 -5.60 -2.89
N TYR A 169 13.45 -5.99 -1.74
CA TYR A 169 12.38 -5.23 -1.11
C TYR A 169 13.01 -4.08 -0.31
N ARG A 170 12.61 -2.84 -0.61
CA ARG A 170 13.06 -1.65 0.13
C ARG A 170 11.89 -1.08 0.90
N GLY A 171 12.01 -1.08 2.22
CA GLY A 171 11.04 -0.45 3.11
C GLY A 171 11.39 1.01 3.32
N ILE A 172 10.38 1.88 3.39
CA ILE A 172 10.56 3.25 3.87
C ILE A 172 9.81 3.38 5.19
N ASN A 173 10.55 3.67 6.25
CA ASN A 173 9.95 4.14 7.49
C ASN A 173 9.83 5.66 7.40
N ILE A 174 8.68 6.19 7.81
CA ILE A 174 8.50 7.62 7.95
C ILE A 174 7.98 7.95 9.34
N GLN A 175 8.35 9.13 9.83
CA GLN A 175 7.82 9.68 11.07
C GLN A 175 7.42 11.13 10.83
N PHE A 176 6.22 11.50 11.26
CA PHE A 176 5.79 12.90 11.26
C PHE A 176 6.68 13.71 12.21
N VAL A 177 7.16 14.86 11.75
CA VAL A 177 8.05 15.74 12.51
C VAL A 177 7.34 17.01 12.90
N ASP A 178 6.84 17.76 11.93
CA ASP A 178 6.22 19.08 12.14
C ASP A 178 5.43 19.54 10.91
N THR A 179 4.73 20.66 11.00
CA THR A 179 4.14 21.37 9.86
C THR A 179 4.65 22.81 9.77
N TYR A 180 4.64 23.37 8.56
CA TYR A 180 4.91 24.79 8.35
C TYR A 180 4.03 25.39 7.27
N GLU A 181 3.71 26.68 7.40
CA GLU A 181 3.03 27.42 6.35
C GLU A 181 4.05 28.08 5.41
N GLN A 182 3.86 27.88 4.10
CA GLN A 182 4.71 28.46 3.09
C GLN A 182 4.50 29.98 3.01
N SER A 183 5.60 30.71 3.18
CA SER A 183 5.64 32.16 3.13
C SER A 183 6.96 32.61 2.50
N ILE A 184 7.13 33.93 2.33
CA ILE A 184 8.37 34.51 1.79
C ILE A 184 9.55 34.22 2.74
N THR A 185 9.30 34.07 4.04
CA THR A 185 10.33 33.73 5.04
C THR A 185 10.49 32.22 5.23
N ASN A 186 9.42 31.46 5.01
CA ASN A 186 9.38 30.01 5.21
C ASN A 186 9.47 29.30 3.86
N THR A 187 10.64 29.39 3.23
CA THR A 187 10.93 28.65 1.99
C THR A 187 11.43 27.24 2.32
N PRO A 188 11.31 26.27 1.39
CA PRO A 188 11.84 24.92 1.60
C PRO A 188 13.34 24.89 2.00
N GLU A 189 14.15 25.81 1.48
CA GLU A 189 15.56 25.98 1.83
C GLU A 189 15.76 26.49 3.26
N ALA A 190 14.94 27.47 3.68
CA ALA A 190 14.96 27.97 5.06
C ALA A 190 14.57 26.87 6.06
N ILE A 191 13.58 26.05 5.70
CA ILE A 191 13.16 24.89 6.51
C ILE A 191 14.28 23.85 6.58
N LYS A 192 14.98 23.55 5.47
CA LYS A 192 16.16 22.66 5.50
C LYS A 192 17.21 23.13 6.50
N LEU A 193 17.56 24.42 6.50
CA LEU A 193 18.51 25.00 7.45
C LEU A 193 18.01 24.88 8.90
N ASN A 194 16.71 25.11 9.12
CA ASN A 194 16.09 24.97 10.43
C ASN A 194 16.21 23.52 10.95
N LEU A 195 15.85 22.53 10.11
CA LEU A 195 15.96 21.12 10.44
C LEU A 195 17.38 20.71 10.83
N ILE A 196 18.40 21.15 10.08
CA ILE A 196 19.81 20.85 10.38
C ILE A 196 20.22 21.43 11.75
N ASN A 197 19.78 22.65 12.06
CA ASN A 197 20.12 23.30 13.33
C ASN A 197 19.44 22.64 14.54
N GLN A 198 18.18 22.24 14.39
CA GLN A 198 17.40 21.61 15.47
C GLN A 198 17.74 20.13 15.66
N ARG A 199 18.06 19.41 14.58
CA ARG A 199 18.24 17.95 14.55
C ARG A 199 19.68 17.57 14.23
N ARG A 200 20.55 17.73 15.23
CA ARG A 200 22.00 17.48 15.10
C ARG A 200 22.38 16.02 14.83
N HIS A 201 21.47 15.06 15.01
CA HIS A 201 21.75 13.65 14.70
C HIS A 201 21.95 13.42 13.19
N LEU A 202 21.42 14.31 12.34
CA LEU A 202 21.51 14.23 10.90
C LEU A 202 22.09 15.54 10.31
N PRO A 203 23.42 15.74 10.36
CA PRO A 203 24.04 17.02 10.01
C PRO A 203 24.02 17.32 8.49
N ASN A 204 23.91 16.29 7.65
CA ASN A 204 23.80 16.43 6.19
C ASN A 204 22.61 15.61 5.66
N PRO A 205 21.36 16.03 5.93
CA PRO A 205 20.19 15.29 5.54
C PRO A 205 19.89 15.50 4.04
N ALA A 206 19.45 14.43 3.37
CA ALA A 206 18.75 14.57 2.12
C ALA A 206 17.38 15.20 2.42
N VAL A 207 17.04 16.31 1.74
CA VAL A 207 15.73 16.95 1.93
C VAL A 207 15.04 17.07 0.59
N TYR A 208 13.82 16.57 0.51
CA TYR A 208 12.99 16.62 -0.70
C TYR A 208 11.74 17.46 -0.47
N TYR A 209 11.32 18.17 -1.50
CA TYR A 209 10.05 18.87 -1.57
C TYR A 209 9.11 18.08 -2.48
N VAL A 210 8.09 17.47 -1.88
CA VAL A 210 7.06 16.72 -2.59
C VAL A 210 5.81 17.57 -2.65
N GLN A 211 5.30 17.81 -3.85
CA GLN A 211 4.08 18.60 -4.04
C GLN A 211 3.15 17.91 -5.02
N SER A 212 1.85 18.04 -4.77
CA SER A 212 0.83 17.79 -5.79
C SER A 212 0.21 19.08 -6.27
N ASP A 213 -0.16 19.14 -7.55
CA ASP A 213 -0.95 20.22 -8.15
C ASP A 213 -2.44 20.15 -7.76
N ILE A 214 -2.92 18.98 -7.34
CA ILE A 214 -4.31 18.72 -6.95
C ILE A 214 -4.37 18.23 -5.49
N SER A 215 -5.48 18.51 -4.81
CA SER A 215 -5.69 18.05 -3.44
C SER A 215 -6.25 16.62 -3.42
N PHE A 216 -5.64 15.76 -2.61
CA PHE A 216 -6.06 14.38 -2.38
C PHE A 216 -6.25 14.09 -0.89
N PRO A 217 -6.97 13.01 -0.52
CA PRO A 217 -6.96 12.51 0.85
C PRO A 217 -5.53 12.21 1.31
N LEU A 218 -5.05 12.95 2.32
CA LEU A 218 -3.65 12.92 2.75
C LEU A 218 -3.22 11.51 3.18
N GLU A 219 -3.87 10.96 4.20
CA GLU A 219 -3.50 9.67 4.81
C GLU A 219 -3.81 8.47 3.90
N GLN A 220 -4.95 8.50 3.21
CA GLN A 220 -5.43 7.35 2.44
C GLN A 220 -4.82 7.29 1.03
N THR A 221 -4.24 8.37 0.51
CA THR A 221 -3.83 8.41 -0.90
C THR A 221 -2.52 9.15 -1.09
N LEU A 222 -2.47 10.45 -0.78
CA LEU A 222 -1.31 11.27 -1.12
C LEU A 222 -0.04 10.77 -0.43
N LEU A 223 -0.09 10.56 0.88
CA LEU A 223 1.06 10.16 1.68
C LEU A 223 1.57 8.75 1.32
N PRO A 224 0.72 7.71 1.17
CA PRO A 224 1.15 6.41 0.67
C PRO A 224 1.79 6.44 -0.73
N VAL A 225 1.22 7.22 -1.66
CA VAL A 225 1.76 7.34 -3.02
C VAL A 225 3.08 8.12 -2.97
N ALA A 226 3.14 9.25 -2.26
CA ALA A 226 4.35 10.05 -2.08
C ALA A 226 5.51 9.21 -1.51
N LYS A 227 5.25 8.35 -0.51
CA LYS A 227 6.26 7.41 0.01
C LYS A 227 6.86 6.54 -1.09
N ARG A 228 5.99 5.90 -1.89
CA ARG A 228 6.42 4.98 -2.97
C ARG A 228 7.17 5.73 -4.07
N SER A 229 6.67 6.89 -4.48
CA SER A 229 7.31 7.73 -5.50
C SER A 229 8.66 8.29 -5.01
N LEU A 230 8.78 8.65 -3.73
CA LEU A 230 10.04 9.09 -3.12
C LEU A 230 11.09 7.97 -3.13
N VAL A 231 10.72 6.74 -2.74
CA VAL A 231 11.62 5.59 -2.83
C VAL A 231 12.11 5.43 -4.27
N LYS A 232 11.18 5.41 -5.25
CA LYS A 232 11.51 5.28 -6.68
C LYS A 232 12.44 6.39 -7.17
N TYR A 233 12.22 7.63 -6.73
CA TYR A 233 13.05 8.79 -7.07
C TYR A 233 14.48 8.64 -6.54
N ILE A 234 14.63 8.35 -5.24
CA ILE A 234 15.94 8.22 -4.60
C ILE A 234 16.73 7.06 -5.24
N MET A 235 16.07 5.96 -5.59
CA MET A 235 16.73 4.82 -6.24
C MET A 235 17.15 5.07 -7.67
N LYS A 236 16.48 5.96 -8.41
CA LYS A 236 16.88 6.33 -9.76
C LYS A 236 18.06 7.31 -9.76
N ALA A 237 18.17 8.11 -8.71
CA ALA A 237 19.20 9.13 -8.55
C ALA A 237 20.49 8.61 -7.90
N ALA A 238 20.42 7.48 -7.18
CA ALA A 238 21.56 6.77 -6.57
C ALA A 238 22.18 5.77 -7.53
#